data_AF-A0AAN4YF39-F1
#
_entry.id   AF-A0AAN4YF39-F1
#
_cell.length_a   1.000
_cell.length_b   1.000
_cell.length_c   1.000
_cell.angle_alpha   90.00
_cell.angle_beta   90.00
_cell.angle_gamma   90.00
#
_symmetry.space_group_name_H-M   'P 1'
#
loop_
_entity.id
_entity.type
_entity.pdbx_description
1 polymer ?
#
loop_
_entity_poly.entity_id
_entity_poly.type
_entity_poly.pdbx_seq_one_letter_code
_entity_poly.pdbx_strand_id
1 'polypeptide(L)'
;MRKVIASRKSQGHPLEDMERELELLQANSMDERAIKYFKRMCEGDEEALGLWKKFRDLSIIKYQASFARLNIHYDVYAGESQIKNESMKEVENMTKEKRVSEVSDGAVLVDLTKYSKKPSKEIVRKKDGTSNYMSRDIGAVFERDEEYHYDNMIYVIASQQDLHMAQLIKIIELIGRKGLADKLEHVNFGLVHEMSTRRGTVKFLDDILRDAKDKMHEVMRSNQAKYEQVEDPEKVADILDISAVLVQDMASKRSVQLPFADVQVLTIPVMTIRSTWIG
;
A
#
# COMPACT_ATOMS: atom_id res chain seq x y z
N MET A 1 25.26 -22.33 -5.76
CA MET A 1 24.85 -23.47 -6.61
C MET A 1 24.43 -23.06 -8.02
N ARG A 2 23.41 -22.18 -8.23
CA ARG A 2 23.01 -21.71 -9.58
C ARG A 2 24.16 -21.16 -10.44
N LYS A 3 25.03 -20.30 -9.87
CA LYS A 3 26.23 -19.80 -10.57
C LYS A 3 27.27 -20.89 -10.90
N VAL A 4 27.33 -21.95 -10.09
CA VAL A 4 28.26 -23.08 -10.27
C VAL A 4 27.75 -24.01 -11.37
N ILE A 5 26.45 -24.29 -11.41
CA ILE A 5 25.79 -25.04 -12.50
C ILE A 5 25.95 -24.28 -13.82
N ALA A 6 25.72 -22.97 -13.84
CA ALA A 6 25.92 -22.14 -15.03
C ALA A 6 27.37 -22.18 -15.55
N SER A 7 28.36 -22.12 -14.65
CA SER A 7 29.79 -22.22 -14.99
C SER A 7 30.21 -23.62 -15.46
N ARG A 8 29.65 -24.69 -14.91
CA ARG A 8 29.94 -26.07 -15.34
C ARG A 8 29.23 -26.44 -16.64
N LYS A 9 28.07 -25.85 -16.90
CA LYS A 9 27.34 -25.94 -18.18
C LYS A 9 28.17 -25.41 -19.34
N SER A 10 28.87 -24.28 -19.14
CA SER A 10 29.80 -23.74 -20.14
C SER A 10 31.07 -24.59 -20.33
N GLN A 11 31.35 -25.54 -19.45
CA GLN A 11 32.53 -26.42 -19.48
C GLN A 11 32.21 -27.85 -19.94
N GLY A 12 30.95 -28.14 -20.32
CA GLY A 12 30.54 -29.43 -20.89
C GLY A 12 30.50 -30.60 -19.89
N HIS A 13 30.46 -30.33 -18.58
CA HIS A 13 30.36 -31.38 -17.56
C HIS A 13 28.91 -31.90 -17.41
N PRO A 14 28.71 -33.17 -17.01
CA PRO A 14 27.38 -33.68 -16.64
C PRO A 14 26.80 -32.90 -15.46
N LEU A 15 25.53 -32.49 -15.57
CA LEU A 15 24.85 -31.62 -14.61
C LEU A 15 23.65 -32.26 -13.91
N GLU A 16 23.20 -33.43 -14.36
CA GLU A 16 21.94 -34.05 -13.93
C GLU A 16 21.84 -34.19 -12.40
N ASP A 17 22.90 -34.66 -11.73
CA ASP A 17 22.90 -34.81 -10.27
C ASP A 17 22.87 -33.45 -9.54
N MET A 18 23.57 -32.44 -10.07
CA MET A 18 23.60 -31.10 -9.48
C MET A 18 22.30 -30.32 -9.73
N GLU A 19 21.67 -30.53 -10.89
CA GLU A 19 20.36 -29.98 -11.23
C GLU A 19 19.29 -30.62 -10.34
N ARG A 20 19.34 -31.95 -10.14
CA ARG A 20 18.46 -32.67 -9.21
C ARG A 20 18.66 -32.24 -7.76
N GLU A 21 19.89 -32.03 -7.33
CA GLU A 21 20.19 -31.53 -5.98
C GLU A 21 19.71 -30.07 -5.80
N LEU A 22 19.86 -29.23 -6.83
CA LEU A 22 19.35 -27.86 -6.82
C LEU A 22 17.80 -27.84 -6.78
N GLU A 23 17.14 -28.74 -7.51
CA GLU A 23 15.68 -28.89 -7.47
C GLU A 23 15.21 -29.33 -6.09
N LEU A 24 15.89 -30.28 -5.44
CA LEU A 24 15.58 -30.71 -4.07
C LEU A 24 15.77 -29.59 -3.05
N LEU A 25 16.83 -28.78 -3.19
CA LEU A 25 17.07 -27.63 -2.34
C LEU A 25 16.04 -26.52 -2.56
N GLN A 26 15.58 -26.31 -3.79
CA GLN A 26 14.50 -25.37 -4.09
C GLN A 26 13.16 -25.88 -3.56
N ALA A 27 12.86 -27.16 -3.74
CA ALA A 27 11.64 -27.80 -3.26
C ALA A 27 11.48 -27.73 -1.73
N ASN A 28 12.61 -27.73 -1.01
CA ASN A 28 12.69 -27.60 0.45
C ASN A 28 12.98 -26.17 0.93
N SER A 29 13.09 -25.20 0.02
CA SER A 29 13.37 -23.81 0.38
C SER A 29 12.20 -23.18 1.14
N MET A 30 12.51 -22.17 1.96
CA MET A 30 11.49 -21.38 2.65
C MET A 30 10.55 -20.66 1.67
N ASP A 31 11.08 -20.24 0.51
CA ASP A 31 10.29 -19.59 -0.54
C ASP A 31 9.24 -20.54 -1.12
N GLU A 32 9.63 -21.78 -1.42
CA GLU A 32 8.70 -22.79 -1.94
C GLU A 32 7.64 -23.17 -0.91
N ARG A 33 8.02 -23.26 0.37
CA ARG A 33 7.06 -23.48 1.46
C ARG A 33 6.06 -22.31 1.57
N ALA A 34 6.52 -21.07 1.41
CA ALA A 34 5.66 -19.90 1.42
C ALA A 34 4.70 -19.88 0.22
N ILE A 35 5.17 -20.24 -0.98
CA ILE A 35 4.34 -20.37 -2.20
C ILE A 35 3.27 -21.45 -1.99
N LYS A 36 3.64 -22.63 -1.47
CA LYS A 36 2.69 -23.71 -1.17
C LYS A 36 1.65 -23.30 -0.14
N TYR A 37 2.07 -22.57 0.91
CA TYR A 37 1.13 -22.05 1.91
C TYR A 37 0.15 -21.03 1.31
N PHE A 38 0.65 -20.11 0.48
CA PHE A 38 -0.20 -19.16 -0.25
C PHE A 38 -1.20 -19.87 -1.16
N LYS A 39 -0.77 -20.91 -1.88
CA LYS A 39 -1.65 -21.73 -2.70
C LYS A 39 -2.77 -22.39 -1.88
N ARG A 40 -2.45 -22.98 -0.72
CA ARG A 40 -3.45 -23.53 0.22
C ARG A 40 -4.51 -22.50 0.61
N MET A 41 -4.08 -21.26 0.91
CA MET A 41 -5.03 -20.17 1.21
C MET A 41 -5.95 -19.86 0.03
N CYS A 42 -5.41 -19.79 -1.20
CA CYS A 42 -6.21 -19.57 -2.41
C CYS A 42 -7.18 -20.71 -2.72
N GLU A 43 -6.83 -21.95 -2.34
CA GLU A 43 -7.68 -23.15 -2.50
C GLU A 43 -8.74 -23.29 -1.40
N GLY A 44 -8.78 -22.40 -0.41
CA GLY A 44 -9.81 -22.39 0.62
C GLY A 44 -9.50 -23.27 1.84
N ASP A 45 -8.23 -23.64 2.07
CA ASP A 45 -7.81 -24.43 3.22
C ASP A 45 -8.16 -23.72 4.55
N GLU A 46 -9.06 -24.31 5.34
CA GLU A 46 -9.60 -23.71 6.56
C GLU A 46 -8.53 -23.45 7.63
N GLU A 47 -7.53 -24.31 7.75
CA GLU A 47 -6.44 -24.14 8.71
C GLU A 47 -5.58 -22.94 8.31
N ALA A 48 -5.19 -22.88 7.02
CA ALA A 48 -4.37 -21.81 6.49
C ALA A 48 -5.09 -20.45 6.58
N LEU A 49 -6.37 -20.43 6.20
CA LEU A 49 -7.23 -19.24 6.30
C LEU A 49 -7.51 -18.84 7.75
N GLY A 50 -7.68 -19.80 8.66
CA GLY A 50 -7.88 -19.54 10.08
C GLY A 50 -6.67 -18.83 10.70
N LEU A 51 -5.46 -19.29 10.38
CA LEU A 51 -4.23 -18.63 10.83
C LEU A 51 -4.07 -17.24 10.19
N TRP A 52 -4.33 -17.11 8.89
CA TRP A 52 -4.31 -15.81 8.20
C TRP A 52 -5.28 -14.82 8.84
N LYS A 53 -6.52 -15.24 9.11
CA LYS A 53 -7.54 -14.41 9.75
C LYS A 53 -7.08 -13.94 11.12
N LYS A 54 -6.49 -14.82 11.93
CA LYS A 54 -5.92 -14.43 13.24
C LYS A 54 -4.84 -13.35 13.11
N PHE A 55 -3.94 -13.48 12.13
CA PHE A 55 -2.92 -12.44 11.88
C PHE A 55 -3.54 -11.12 11.40
N ARG A 56 -4.55 -11.18 10.54
CA ARG A 56 -5.29 -10.00 10.08
C ARG A 56 -5.97 -9.30 11.24
N ASP A 57 -6.72 -10.02 12.07
CA ASP A 57 -7.49 -9.46 13.18
C ASP A 57 -6.56 -8.79 14.22
N LEU A 58 -5.44 -9.44 14.56
CA LEU A 58 -4.43 -8.85 15.45
C LEU A 58 -3.77 -7.60 14.85
N SER A 59 -3.53 -7.59 13.54
CA SER A 59 -2.99 -6.41 12.84
C SER A 59 -3.98 -5.26 12.85
N ILE A 60 -5.27 -5.53 12.62
CA ILE A 60 -6.33 -4.50 12.66
C ILE A 60 -6.42 -3.86 14.04
N ILE A 61 -6.36 -4.63 15.13
CA ILE A 61 -6.36 -4.08 16.49
C ILE A 61 -5.19 -3.12 16.70
N LYS A 62 -4.00 -3.48 16.20
CA LYS A 62 -2.82 -2.60 16.29
C LYS A 62 -2.99 -1.34 15.43
N TYR A 63 -3.48 -1.48 14.20
CA TYR A 63 -3.77 -0.34 13.33
C TYR A 63 -4.81 0.61 13.92
N GLN A 64 -5.89 0.08 14.52
CA GLN A 64 -6.91 0.88 15.20
C GLN A 64 -6.29 1.76 16.29
N ALA A 65 -5.39 1.20 17.11
CA ALA A 65 -4.71 1.97 18.15
C ALA A 65 -3.82 3.08 17.56
N SER A 66 -2.99 2.76 16.55
CA SER A 66 -2.12 3.75 15.91
C SER A 66 -2.92 4.85 15.18
N PHE A 67 -4.00 4.50 14.49
CA PHE A 67 -4.87 5.47 13.81
C PHE A 67 -5.68 6.33 14.79
N ALA A 68 -6.19 5.74 15.89
CA ALA A 68 -6.88 6.50 16.92
C ALA A 68 -5.99 7.56 17.58
N ARG A 69 -4.68 7.26 17.75
CA ARG A 69 -3.69 8.26 18.20
C ARG A 69 -3.59 9.44 17.23
N LEU A 70 -3.75 9.20 15.93
CA LEU A 70 -3.82 10.25 14.90
C LEU A 70 -5.23 10.84 14.72
N ASN A 71 -6.17 10.52 15.61
CA ASN A 71 -7.59 10.92 15.51
C ASN A 71 -8.27 10.46 14.21
N ILE A 72 -7.88 9.28 13.71
CA ILE A 72 -8.46 8.63 12.52
C ILE A 72 -9.24 7.40 12.95
N HIS A 73 -10.51 7.33 12.52
CA HIS A 73 -11.39 6.19 12.72
C HIS A 73 -11.93 5.73 11.38
N TYR A 74 -11.61 4.49 10.98
CA TYR A 74 -12.14 3.88 9.76
C TYR A 74 -13.45 3.16 10.07
N ASP A 75 -14.46 3.38 9.21
CA ASP A 75 -15.72 2.62 9.28
C ASP A 75 -15.52 1.15 8.89
N VAL A 76 -14.67 0.91 7.89
CA VAL A 76 -14.44 -0.42 7.31
C VAL A 76 -12.95 -0.68 7.08
N TYR A 77 -12.46 -1.80 7.63
CA TYR A 77 -11.12 -2.33 7.38
C TYR A 77 -11.14 -3.35 6.22
N ALA A 78 -11.30 -2.83 5.00
CA ALA A 78 -11.33 -3.61 3.78
C ALA A 78 -9.93 -4.07 3.35
N GLY A 79 -9.84 -5.17 2.59
CA GLY A 79 -8.58 -5.65 2.02
C GLY A 79 -8.77 -6.43 0.72
N GLU A 80 -7.70 -6.55 -0.05
CA GLU A 80 -7.66 -7.23 -1.35
C GLU A 80 -8.24 -8.66 -1.31
N SER A 81 -8.02 -9.38 -0.21
CA SER A 81 -8.52 -10.74 0.01
C SER A 81 -10.05 -10.85 0.03
N GLN A 82 -10.76 -9.74 0.22
CA GLN A 82 -12.23 -9.73 0.34
C GLN A 82 -12.93 -9.54 -1.01
N ILE A 83 -12.20 -9.15 -2.05
CA ILE A 83 -12.78 -8.96 -3.38
C ILE A 83 -13.13 -10.32 -3.96
N LYS A 84 -14.39 -10.45 -4.40
CA LYS A 84 -14.96 -11.70 -4.89
C LYS A 84 -14.32 -12.07 -6.23
N ASN A 85 -14.11 -13.37 -6.43
CA ASN A 85 -13.61 -13.89 -7.71
C ASN A 85 -14.60 -13.60 -8.84
N GLU A 86 -15.89 -13.54 -8.53
CA GLU A 86 -16.98 -13.21 -9.43
C GLU A 86 -16.81 -11.79 -9.99
N SER A 87 -16.51 -10.80 -9.14
CA SER A 87 -16.27 -9.42 -9.54
C SER A 87 -15.07 -9.31 -10.47
N MET A 88 -13.98 -10.04 -10.17
CA MET A 88 -12.80 -10.07 -11.05
C MET A 88 -13.08 -10.73 -12.41
N LYS A 89 -13.91 -11.79 -12.43
CA LYS A 89 -14.37 -12.44 -13.68
C LYS A 89 -15.30 -11.53 -14.48
N GLU A 90 -16.15 -10.75 -13.83
CA GLU A 90 -17.00 -9.76 -14.50
C GLU A 90 -16.15 -8.75 -15.28
N VAL A 91 -15.06 -8.25 -14.68
CA VAL A 91 -14.11 -7.35 -15.36
C VAL A 91 -13.50 -8.00 -16.60
N GLU A 92 -13.07 -9.27 -16.51
CA GLU A 92 -12.56 -10.00 -17.67
C GLU A 92 -13.62 -10.15 -18.77
N ASN A 93 -14.85 -10.50 -18.40
CA ASN A 93 -15.95 -10.64 -19.36
C ASN A 93 -16.28 -9.31 -20.04
N MET A 94 -16.40 -8.23 -19.28
CA MET A 94 -16.72 -6.90 -19.82
C MET A 94 -15.61 -6.38 -20.74
N THR A 95 -14.34 -6.55 -20.36
CA THR A 95 -13.20 -6.17 -21.23
C THR A 95 -13.17 -6.95 -22.53
N LYS A 96 -13.53 -8.24 -22.51
CA LYS A 96 -13.65 -9.09 -23.69
C LYS A 96 -14.85 -8.68 -24.57
N GLU A 97 -16.04 -8.52 -23.99
CA GLU A 97 -17.27 -8.16 -24.70
C GLU A 97 -17.15 -6.81 -25.42
N LYS A 98 -16.52 -5.84 -24.76
CA LYS A 98 -16.28 -4.50 -25.32
C LYS A 98 -15.07 -4.45 -26.26
N ARG A 99 -14.41 -5.58 -26.50
CA ARG A 99 -13.21 -5.71 -27.35
C ARG A 99 -12.07 -4.78 -26.92
N VAL A 100 -11.93 -4.59 -25.61
CA VAL A 100 -10.90 -3.77 -24.97
C VAL A 100 -9.65 -4.59 -24.68
N SER A 101 -9.82 -5.88 -24.38
CA SER A 101 -8.71 -6.81 -24.09
C SER A 101 -8.29 -7.65 -25.30
N GLU A 102 -6.99 -7.95 -25.39
CA GLU A 102 -6.39 -8.94 -26.30
C GLU A 102 -5.72 -10.08 -25.52
N VAL A 103 -5.63 -11.26 -26.14
CA VAL A 103 -4.88 -12.39 -25.59
C VAL A 103 -3.48 -12.38 -26.17
N SER A 104 -2.45 -12.38 -25.32
CA SER A 104 -1.04 -12.44 -25.72
C SER A 104 -0.31 -13.40 -24.78
N ASP A 105 0.38 -14.39 -25.35
CA ASP A 105 1.12 -15.43 -24.62
C ASP A 105 0.32 -16.16 -23.51
N GLY A 106 -1.00 -16.26 -23.69
CA GLY A 106 -1.92 -16.87 -22.73
C GLY A 106 -2.38 -15.95 -21.59
N ALA A 107 -1.84 -14.73 -21.50
CA ALA A 107 -2.35 -13.68 -20.64
C ALA A 107 -3.41 -12.83 -21.36
N VAL A 108 -4.32 -12.23 -20.59
CA VAL A 108 -5.30 -11.26 -21.10
C VAL A 108 -4.80 -9.88 -20.71
N LEU A 109 -4.64 -9.01 -21.70
CA LEU A 109 -4.12 -7.67 -21.50
C LEU A 109 -4.94 -6.61 -22.20
N VAL A 110 -4.90 -5.40 -21.68
CA VAL A 110 -5.56 -4.22 -22.26
C VAL A 110 -4.48 -3.25 -22.70
N ASP A 111 -4.48 -2.91 -23.99
CA ASP A 111 -3.56 -1.92 -24.55
C ASP A 111 -4.17 -0.52 -24.48
N LEU A 112 -3.64 0.28 -23.56
CA LEU A 112 -4.05 1.67 -23.32
C LEU A 112 -3.09 2.67 -23.97
N THR A 113 -2.14 2.21 -24.79
CA THR A 113 -1.14 3.07 -25.44
C THR A 113 -1.79 4.17 -26.29
N LYS A 114 -2.98 3.93 -26.84
CA LYS A 114 -3.75 4.94 -27.60
C LYS A 114 -4.27 6.09 -26.72
N TYR A 115 -4.38 5.87 -25.42
CA TYR A 115 -4.96 6.81 -24.45
C TYR A 115 -3.90 7.42 -23.51
N SER A 116 -2.63 7.05 -23.69
CA SER A 116 -1.51 7.49 -22.86
C SER A 116 -0.36 8.01 -23.72
N LYS A 117 0.45 8.92 -23.17
CA LYS A 117 1.66 9.42 -23.82
C LYS A 117 2.82 8.40 -23.80
N LYS A 118 2.68 7.31 -23.04
CA LYS A 118 3.68 6.24 -22.89
C LYS A 118 3.05 4.89 -23.26
N PRO A 119 3.85 3.92 -23.72
CA PRO A 119 3.38 2.54 -23.86
C PRO A 119 2.76 2.05 -22.56
N SER A 120 1.52 1.59 -22.63
CA SER A 120 0.70 1.29 -21.45
C SER A 120 -0.11 0.03 -21.72
N LYS A 121 0.48 -1.13 -21.46
CA LYS A 121 -0.21 -2.42 -21.51
C LYS A 121 -0.42 -2.92 -20.10
N GLU A 122 -1.66 -3.24 -19.76
CA GLU A 122 -2.03 -3.71 -18.43
C GLU A 122 -2.52 -5.15 -18.48
N ILE A 123 -2.05 -5.99 -17.55
CA ILE A 123 -2.47 -7.39 -17.48
C ILE A 123 -3.73 -7.46 -16.63
N VAL A 124 -4.82 -7.99 -17.19
CA VAL A 124 -6.08 -8.20 -16.47
C VAL A 124 -6.17 -9.64 -15.93
N ARG A 125 -5.59 -10.60 -16.66
CA ARG A 125 -5.42 -11.99 -16.21
C ARG A 125 -4.06 -12.54 -16.61
N LYS A 126 -3.38 -13.21 -15.67
CA LYS A 126 -2.09 -13.86 -15.90
C LYS A 126 -2.24 -15.16 -16.70
N LYS A 127 -1.12 -15.67 -17.21
CA LYS A 127 -1.06 -16.92 -17.99
C LYS A 127 -1.55 -18.15 -17.20
N ASP A 128 -1.31 -18.16 -15.89
CA ASP A 128 -1.76 -19.22 -14.98
C ASP A 128 -3.27 -19.15 -14.64
N GLY A 129 -4.00 -18.20 -15.24
CA GLY A 129 -5.42 -17.99 -15.01
C GLY A 129 -5.74 -17.15 -13.77
N THR A 130 -4.74 -16.76 -12.97
CA THR A 130 -4.95 -15.94 -11.78
C THR A 130 -5.22 -14.48 -12.14
N SER A 131 -6.08 -13.83 -11.37
CA SER A 131 -6.37 -12.40 -11.50
C SER A 131 -5.16 -11.56 -11.12
N ASN A 132 -4.97 -10.45 -11.84
CA ASN A 132 -3.94 -9.47 -11.52
C ASN A 132 -4.50 -8.39 -10.59
N TYR A 133 -3.62 -7.54 -10.04
CA TYR A 133 -4.02 -6.40 -9.21
C TYR A 133 -5.06 -5.50 -9.91
N MET A 134 -4.90 -5.26 -11.22
CA MET A 134 -5.85 -4.43 -11.98
C MET A 134 -7.29 -4.97 -11.97
N SER A 135 -7.50 -6.28 -12.20
CA SER A 135 -8.86 -6.85 -12.17
C SER A 135 -9.45 -6.85 -10.77
N ARG A 136 -8.61 -7.01 -9.74
CA ARG A 136 -9.02 -6.91 -8.34
C ARG A 136 -9.46 -5.50 -7.98
N ASP A 137 -8.69 -4.48 -8.35
CA ASP A 137 -9.02 -3.11 -8.01
C ASP A 137 -10.29 -2.63 -8.73
N ILE A 138 -10.47 -2.99 -10.01
CA ILE A 138 -11.72 -2.70 -10.72
C ILE A 138 -12.90 -3.46 -10.09
N GLY A 139 -12.70 -4.73 -9.71
CA GLY A 139 -13.71 -5.49 -8.96
C GLY A 139 -14.09 -4.81 -7.64
N ALA A 140 -13.12 -4.25 -6.93
CA ALA A 140 -13.35 -3.49 -5.71
C ALA A 140 -14.17 -2.21 -5.96
N VAL A 141 -13.96 -1.54 -7.09
CA VAL A 141 -14.80 -0.39 -7.49
C VAL A 141 -16.26 -0.84 -7.67
N PHE A 142 -16.48 -1.97 -8.35
CA PHE A 142 -17.83 -2.47 -8.61
C PHE A 142 -18.55 -2.87 -7.33
N GLU A 143 -17.88 -3.62 -6.45
CA GLU A 143 -18.47 -4.03 -5.17
C GLU A 143 -18.81 -2.82 -4.29
N ARG A 144 -17.97 -1.78 -4.29
CA ARG A 144 -18.25 -0.56 -3.51
C ARG A 144 -19.38 0.28 -4.10
N ASP A 145 -19.51 0.34 -5.43
CA ASP A 145 -20.62 1.06 -6.06
C ASP A 145 -21.94 0.32 -5.85
N GLU A 146 -21.92 -1.02 -5.82
CA GLU A 146 -23.06 -1.85 -5.47
C GLU A 146 -23.46 -1.70 -3.99
N GLU A 147 -22.48 -1.67 -3.08
CA GLU A 147 -22.74 -1.61 -1.63
C GLU A 147 -23.12 -0.21 -1.15
N TYR A 148 -22.40 0.83 -1.59
CA TYR A 148 -22.54 2.18 -1.04
C TYR A 148 -23.25 3.16 -1.96
N HIS A 149 -23.38 2.86 -3.26
CA HIS A 149 -23.94 3.77 -4.26
C HIS A 149 -23.38 5.19 -4.15
N TYR A 150 -22.06 5.32 -3.96
CA TYR A 150 -21.42 6.58 -3.65
C TYR A 150 -21.55 7.60 -4.78
N ASP A 151 -21.56 8.89 -4.43
CA ASP A 151 -21.49 9.99 -5.40
C ASP A 151 -20.05 10.25 -5.86
N ASN A 152 -19.07 10.09 -4.95
CA ASN A 152 -17.65 10.25 -5.22
C ASN A 152 -16.82 9.22 -4.44
N MET A 153 -15.76 8.69 -5.04
CA MET A 153 -14.78 7.83 -4.38
C MET A 153 -13.38 8.38 -4.59
N ILE A 154 -12.73 8.76 -3.49
CA ILE A 154 -11.40 9.37 -3.49
C ILE A 154 -10.36 8.33 -3.08
N TYR A 155 -9.39 8.10 -3.97
CA TYR A 155 -8.22 7.28 -3.72
C TYR A 155 -7.04 8.17 -3.28
N VAL A 156 -6.61 8.03 -2.02
CA VAL A 156 -5.41 8.70 -1.50
C VAL A 156 -4.23 7.73 -1.61
N ILE A 157 -3.47 7.81 -2.71
CA ILE A 157 -2.40 6.84 -3.04
C ILE A 157 -1.15 7.57 -3.52
N ALA A 158 0.03 7.10 -3.13
CA ALA A 158 1.31 7.69 -3.52
C ALA A 158 1.47 7.83 -5.05
N SER A 159 2.22 8.86 -5.47
CA SER A 159 2.40 9.23 -6.89
C SER A 159 3.08 8.16 -7.76
N GLN A 160 3.74 7.18 -7.14
CA GLN A 160 4.26 6.01 -7.86
C GLN A 160 3.15 5.18 -8.53
N GLN A 161 1.90 5.31 -8.07
CA GLN A 161 0.74 4.61 -8.62
C GLN A 161 -0.10 5.47 -9.56
N ASP A 162 0.36 6.67 -9.95
CA ASP A 162 -0.35 7.57 -10.88
C ASP A 162 -0.73 6.85 -12.19
N LEU A 163 0.19 6.07 -12.75
CA LEU A 163 -0.05 5.34 -13.99
C LEU A 163 -1.12 4.26 -13.79
N HIS A 164 -1.03 3.48 -12.71
CA HIS A 164 -1.99 2.42 -12.38
C HIS A 164 -3.40 2.98 -12.22
N MET A 165 -3.56 4.06 -11.45
CA MET A 165 -4.87 4.69 -11.25
C MET A 165 -5.44 5.29 -12.54
N ALA A 166 -4.60 5.91 -13.37
CA ALA A 166 -5.04 6.41 -14.67
C ALA A 166 -5.48 5.26 -15.60
N GLN A 167 -4.77 4.13 -15.59
CA GLN A 167 -5.15 2.94 -16.35
C GLN A 167 -6.47 2.35 -15.83
N LEU A 168 -6.64 2.22 -14.52
CA LEU A 168 -7.85 1.71 -13.87
C LEU A 168 -9.08 2.52 -14.30
N ILE A 169 -9.04 3.85 -14.14
CA ILE A 169 -10.15 4.74 -14.49
C ILE A 169 -10.45 4.64 -15.99
N LYS A 170 -9.41 4.59 -16.84
CA LYS A 170 -9.57 4.46 -18.29
C LYS A 170 -10.20 3.13 -18.67
N ILE A 171 -9.82 2.02 -18.04
CA ILE A 171 -10.41 0.71 -18.32
C ILE A 171 -11.91 0.72 -17.97
N ILE A 172 -12.29 1.28 -16.82
CA ILE A 172 -13.69 1.40 -16.40
C ILE A 172 -14.52 2.22 -17.41
N GLU A 173 -13.95 3.30 -17.95
CA GLU A 173 -14.58 4.06 -19.03
C GLU A 173 -14.77 3.21 -20.29
N LEU A 174 -13.72 2.51 -20.74
CA LEU A 174 -13.73 1.72 -21.99
C LEU A 174 -14.67 0.52 -21.94
N ILE A 175 -14.87 -0.08 -20.76
CA ILE A 175 -15.85 -1.17 -20.58
C ILE A 175 -17.31 -0.66 -20.50
N GLY A 176 -17.54 0.64 -20.68
CA GLY A 176 -18.86 1.24 -20.76
C GLY A 176 -19.44 1.66 -19.41
N ARG A 177 -18.61 1.81 -18.38
CA ARG A 177 -18.99 2.30 -17.04
C ARG A 177 -18.50 3.72 -16.82
N LYS A 178 -18.65 4.59 -17.82
CA LYS A 178 -18.17 5.99 -17.75
C LYS A 178 -18.72 6.75 -16.54
N GLY A 179 -20.02 6.62 -16.25
CA GLY A 179 -20.61 7.27 -15.08
C GLY A 179 -20.02 6.82 -13.74
N LEU A 180 -19.41 5.63 -13.69
CA LEU A 180 -18.66 5.17 -12.52
C LEU A 180 -17.24 5.71 -12.50
N ALA A 181 -16.57 5.73 -13.67
CA ALA A 181 -15.23 6.31 -13.82
C ALA A 181 -15.20 7.80 -13.46
N ASP A 182 -16.24 8.56 -13.83
CA ASP A 182 -16.35 9.99 -13.56
C ASP A 182 -16.46 10.32 -12.06
N LYS A 183 -16.86 9.34 -11.22
CA LYS A 183 -16.93 9.47 -9.75
C LYS A 183 -15.58 9.19 -9.05
N LEU A 184 -14.58 8.69 -9.77
CA LEU A 184 -13.29 8.27 -9.19
C LEU A 184 -12.29 9.43 -9.22
N GLU A 185 -11.75 9.79 -8.06
CA GLU A 185 -10.69 10.79 -7.94
C GLU A 185 -9.42 10.14 -7.39
N HIS A 186 -8.27 10.43 -8.01
CA HIS A 186 -6.96 10.07 -7.45
C HIS A 186 -6.29 11.31 -6.85
N VAL A 187 -6.19 11.32 -5.52
CA VAL A 187 -5.44 12.31 -4.76
C VAL A 187 -4.07 11.73 -4.45
N ASN A 188 -3.07 12.11 -5.25
CA ASN A 188 -1.72 11.61 -5.09
C ASN A 188 -0.89 12.40 -4.06
N PHE A 189 0.12 11.74 -3.50
CA PHE A 189 1.10 12.34 -2.60
C PHE A 189 2.52 11.85 -2.90
N GLY A 190 3.52 12.70 -2.63
CA GLY A 190 4.94 12.38 -2.74
C GLY A 190 5.39 11.42 -1.65
N LEU A 191 6.45 10.67 -1.91
CA LEU A 191 6.98 9.74 -0.92
C LEU A 191 7.93 10.42 0.05
N VAL A 192 7.95 9.89 1.28
CA VAL A 192 9.03 10.14 2.24
C VAL A 192 10.19 9.21 1.90
N HIS A 193 11.31 9.77 1.44
CA HIS A 193 12.47 8.99 1.01
C HIS A 193 13.50 8.80 2.14
N GLU A 194 14.41 7.83 1.98
CA GLU A 194 15.49 7.44 2.93
C GLU A 194 15.16 6.39 4.01
N MET A 195 13.92 5.89 4.06
CA MET A 195 13.59 4.67 4.84
C MET A 195 13.94 3.41 4.04
N SER A 196 14.77 2.51 4.59
CA SER A 196 15.21 1.29 3.91
C SER A 196 15.41 0.12 4.86
N THR A 197 14.62 -0.95 4.67
CA THR A 197 14.70 -2.17 5.50
C THR A 197 16.06 -2.84 5.39
N ARG A 198 16.65 -2.85 4.19
CA ARG A 198 17.97 -3.45 3.93
C ARG A 198 19.14 -2.66 4.52
N ARG A 199 18.98 -1.35 4.71
CA ARG A 199 20.01 -0.48 5.31
C ARG A 199 19.78 -0.26 6.81
N GLY A 200 18.73 -0.83 7.40
CA GLY A 200 18.38 -0.67 8.81
C GLY A 200 17.88 0.72 9.19
N THR A 201 17.53 1.57 8.21
CA THR A 201 17.09 2.96 8.45
C THR A 201 15.57 3.11 8.56
N VAL A 202 14.83 2.00 8.69
CA VAL A 202 13.37 2.06 8.88
C VAL A 202 13.07 2.40 10.33
N LYS A 203 12.31 3.46 10.53
CA LYS A 203 11.62 3.71 11.79
C LYS A 203 10.13 3.41 11.61
N PHE A 204 9.54 2.76 12.61
CA PHE A 204 8.09 2.58 12.65
C PHE A 204 7.41 3.90 13.04
N LEU A 205 6.18 4.10 12.59
CA LEU A 205 5.40 5.29 12.94
C LEU A 205 5.27 5.46 14.46
N ASP A 206 4.98 4.38 15.17
CA ASP A 206 4.88 4.40 16.63
C ASP A 206 6.20 4.84 17.30
N ASP A 207 7.35 4.47 16.73
CA ASP A 207 8.66 4.91 17.22
C ASP A 207 8.90 6.39 16.92
N ILE A 208 8.54 6.87 15.73
CA ILE A 208 8.67 8.28 15.35
C ILE A 208 7.85 9.16 16.30
N LEU A 209 6.58 8.80 16.50
CA LEU A 209 5.68 9.51 17.40
C LEU A 209 6.10 9.38 18.87
N ARG A 210 6.83 8.33 19.26
CA ARG A 210 7.37 8.23 20.63
C ARG A 210 8.58 9.15 20.79
N ASP A 211 9.54 9.08 19.87
CA ASP A 211 10.76 9.89 19.90
C ASP A 211 10.43 11.39 19.87
N ALA A 212 9.43 11.77 19.09
CA ALA A 212 9.02 13.17 18.93
C ALA A 212 8.21 13.68 20.15
N LYS A 213 7.33 12.85 20.73
CA LYS A 213 6.74 13.10 22.06
C LYS A 213 7.79 13.31 23.14
N ASP A 214 8.80 12.44 23.23
CA ASP A 214 9.86 12.55 24.24
C ASP A 214 10.61 13.88 24.10
N LYS A 215 10.88 14.30 22.85
CA LYS A 215 11.49 15.60 22.56
C LYS A 215 10.59 16.78 22.95
N MET A 216 9.30 16.69 22.65
CA MET A 216 8.33 17.73 23.03
C MET A 216 8.24 17.86 24.55
N HIS A 217 8.23 16.73 25.26
CA HIS A 217 8.17 16.71 26.72
C HIS A 217 9.44 17.32 27.35
N GLU A 218 10.62 17.07 26.78
CA GLU A 218 11.87 17.73 27.18
C GLU A 218 11.78 19.25 27.03
N VAL A 219 11.25 19.73 25.91
CA VAL A 219 11.03 21.18 25.68
C VAL A 219 10.03 21.76 26.69
N MET A 220 8.94 21.06 27.00
CA MET A 220 7.98 21.51 28.00
C MET A 220 8.63 21.67 29.40
N ARG A 221 9.49 20.73 29.79
CA ARG A 221 10.23 20.77 31.08
C ARG A 221 11.20 21.94 31.19
N SER A 222 11.61 22.54 30.08
CA SER A 222 12.51 23.72 30.09
C SER A 222 11.86 24.96 30.72
N ASN A 223 10.52 25.01 30.82
CA ASN A 223 9.79 26.10 31.47
C ASN A 223 8.97 25.57 32.66
N GLN A 224 9.65 25.41 33.80
CA GLN A 224 9.10 24.84 35.02
C GLN A 224 7.78 25.50 35.47
N ALA A 225 7.73 26.84 35.44
CA ALA A 225 6.55 27.59 35.89
C ALA A 225 5.29 27.31 35.05
N LYS A 226 5.45 27.04 33.75
CA LYS A 226 4.34 26.61 32.88
C LYS A 226 4.07 25.12 33.02
N TYR A 227 5.10 24.30 33.19
CA TYR A 227 5.00 22.86 33.32
C TYR A 227 4.13 22.46 34.53
N GLU A 228 4.32 23.13 35.67
CA GLU A 228 3.54 22.89 36.90
C GLU A 228 2.05 23.25 36.78
N GLN A 229 1.67 24.04 35.77
CA GLN A 229 0.28 24.39 35.49
C GLN A 229 -0.42 23.36 34.58
N VAL A 230 0.33 22.41 34.01
CA VAL A 230 -0.20 21.38 33.12
C VAL A 230 -0.60 20.16 33.94
N GLU A 231 -1.90 19.83 33.93
CA GLU A 231 -2.46 18.70 34.68
C GLU A 231 -1.90 17.34 34.21
N ASP A 232 -1.76 17.15 32.90
CA ASP A 232 -1.19 15.94 32.29
C ASP A 232 -0.14 16.30 31.23
N PRO A 233 1.12 16.52 31.64
CA PRO A 233 2.19 16.93 30.72
C PRO A 233 2.49 15.89 29.63
N GLU A 234 2.29 14.60 29.92
CA GLU A 234 2.54 13.50 28.98
C GLU A 234 1.51 13.50 27.85
N LYS A 235 0.23 13.67 28.18
CA LYS A 235 -0.84 13.78 27.19
C LYS A 235 -0.73 15.06 26.36
N VAL A 236 -0.37 16.18 27.00
CA VAL A 236 -0.18 17.45 26.27
C VAL A 236 1.02 17.35 25.33
N ALA A 237 2.14 16.74 25.74
CA ALA A 237 3.27 16.49 24.87
C ALA A 237 2.90 15.62 23.66
N ASP A 238 2.08 14.58 23.87
CA ASP A 238 1.60 13.70 22.80
C ASP A 238 0.75 14.46 21.78
N ILE A 239 -0.21 15.28 22.23
CA ILE A 239 -1.08 16.08 21.36
C ILE A 239 -0.25 17.11 20.56
N LEU A 240 0.69 17.79 21.22
CA LEU A 240 1.56 18.77 20.57
C LEU A 240 2.46 18.10 19.51
N ASP A 241 2.97 16.92 19.81
CA ASP A 241 3.77 16.13 18.88
C ASP A 241 2.98 15.72 17.63
N ILE A 242 1.83 15.08 17.81
CA ILE A 242 0.95 14.67 16.69
C ILE A 242 0.60 15.88 15.82
N SER A 243 0.28 17.02 16.45
CA SER A 243 -0.01 18.26 15.74
C SER A 243 1.19 18.75 14.92
N ALA A 244 2.41 18.69 15.47
CA ALA A 244 3.61 19.11 14.77
C ALA A 244 3.90 18.23 13.55
N VAL A 245 3.81 16.90 13.71
CA VAL A 245 4.03 15.94 12.62
C VAL A 245 3.00 16.14 11.50
N LEU A 246 1.72 16.30 11.84
CA LEU A 246 0.66 16.52 10.85
C LEU A 246 0.80 17.87 10.15
N VAL A 247 1.04 18.96 10.89
CA VAL A 247 1.22 20.30 10.31
C VAL A 247 2.41 20.31 9.36
N GLN A 248 3.49 19.62 9.70
CA GLN A 248 4.66 19.56 8.86
C GLN A 248 4.37 18.87 7.52
N ASP A 249 3.74 17.69 7.56
CA ASP A 249 3.38 16.94 6.36
C ASP A 249 2.39 17.75 5.49
N MET A 250 1.42 18.41 6.13
CA MET A 250 0.37 19.18 5.46
C MET A 250 0.78 20.60 5.04
N ALA A 251 1.87 21.15 5.55
CA ALA A 251 2.34 22.50 5.21
C ALA A 251 2.88 22.59 3.78
N SER A 252 3.39 21.48 3.26
CA SER A 252 3.89 21.40 1.89
C SER A 252 2.79 20.94 0.93
N LYS A 253 2.94 21.28 -0.35
CA LYS A 253 2.06 20.68 -1.37
C LYS A 253 2.24 19.17 -1.37
N ARG A 254 1.13 18.42 -1.31
CA ARG A 254 1.11 16.95 -1.29
C ARG A 254 2.01 16.27 -2.34
N SER A 255 2.19 16.88 -3.52
CA SER A 255 2.97 16.31 -4.62
C SER A 255 4.50 16.36 -4.40
N VAL A 256 4.97 17.08 -3.37
CA VAL A 256 6.40 17.24 -3.07
C VAL A 256 6.91 15.98 -2.37
N GLN A 257 8.07 15.49 -2.80
CA GLN A 257 8.80 14.44 -2.09
C GLN A 257 9.59 15.05 -0.95
N LEU A 258 9.55 14.43 0.23
CA LEU A 258 10.23 14.92 1.44
C LEU A 258 11.30 13.91 1.88
N PRO A 259 12.51 14.33 2.25
CA PRO A 259 13.47 13.45 2.89
C PRO A 259 13.05 13.18 4.34
N PHE A 260 13.29 11.95 4.83
CA PHE A 260 12.91 11.58 6.20
C PHE A 260 13.59 12.42 7.28
N ALA A 261 14.82 12.90 7.02
CA ALA A 261 15.53 13.79 7.94
C ALA A 261 14.72 15.07 8.23
N ASP A 262 13.98 15.57 7.23
CA ASP A 262 13.15 16.75 7.43
C ASP A 262 11.97 16.41 8.35
N VAL A 263 11.38 15.21 8.25
CA VAL A 263 10.28 14.73 9.13
C VAL A 263 10.68 14.65 10.61
N GLN A 264 11.98 14.52 10.92
CA GLN A 264 12.48 14.39 12.29
C GLN A 264 12.97 15.70 12.89
N VAL A 265 13.41 16.63 12.04
CA VAL A 265 14.03 17.87 12.49
C VAL A 265 12.98 18.96 12.43
N LEU A 266 12.37 19.25 13.59
CA LEU A 266 12.12 20.62 14.05
C LEU A 266 11.71 20.63 15.52
N THR A 267 12.69 20.89 16.38
CA THR A 267 12.55 21.79 17.53
C THR A 267 11.68 22.96 17.12
N ILE A 268 10.48 23.15 17.70
CA ILE A 268 9.61 24.31 17.42
C ILE A 268 10.46 25.60 17.35
N PRO A 269 10.72 26.20 16.17
CA PRO A 269 11.29 27.53 16.10
C PRO A 269 10.16 28.41 15.57
N VAL A 270 9.25 28.82 16.46
CA VAL A 270 8.49 30.07 16.31
C VAL A 270 7.72 30.24 14.97
N MET A 271 7.39 29.16 14.29
CA MET A 271 6.42 29.05 13.21
C MET A 271 5.71 27.74 13.53
N THR A 272 4.49 27.66 14.08
CA THR A 272 3.25 28.27 13.59
C THR A 272 2.19 28.10 14.67
N ILE A 273 2.25 28.88 15.76
CA ILE A 273 1.08 29.28 16.59
C ILE A 273 1.41 30.69 17.15
N ARG A 274 1.49 31.68 16.27
CA ARG A 274 1.45 33.09 16.70
C ARG A 274 0.01 33.58 16.55
N SER A 275 -0.70 33.62 17.68
CA SER A 275 -1.62 34.71 18.06
C SER A 275 -2.52 35.30 16.96
N THR A 276 -3.53 34.57 16.48
CA THR A 276 -4.66 35.17 15.73
C THR A 276 -6.05 34.65 16.10
N TRP A 277 -6.19 33.83 17.16
CA TRP A 277 -7.50 33.41 17.67
C TRP A 277 -7.59 33.61 19.18
N ILE A 278 -7.39 34.85 19.62
CA ILE A 278 -8.03 35.38 20.82
C ILE A 278 -8.47 36.80 20.45
N GLY A 279 -9.76 36.92 20.14
CA GLY A 279 -10.47 38.13 19.77
C GLY A 279 -11.95 37.80 19.71
#